data_AF-A0AAV2TEK1-F1
#
_entry.id   AF-A0AAV2TEK1-F1
#
_cell.length_a   1.000
_cell.length_b   1.000
_cell.length_c   1.000
_cell.angle_alpha   90.00
_cell.angle_beta   90.00
_cell.angle_gamma   90.00
#
_symmetry.space_group_name_H-M   'P 1'
#
loop_
_entity.id
_entity.type
_entity.pdbx_description
1 polymer ?
#
loop_
_entity_poly.entity_id
_entity_poly.type
_entity_poly.pdbx_seq_one_letter_code
_entity_poly.pdbx_strand_id
1 'polypeptide(L)'
;MRKIFYLMAKKYSLGFASLQCRCSVDQCVAFNALRPSPVPEEIIRLMSSKIEWPDIKSNRWEKHTFIVDMSLPLSFEVVKEIMNFLGLVSTQPYSHVEELEEIAHRENDQSVNANSIIHAVDNHLRGAVGEFMLSHDNAWKKRHSALMQNLKSETLMEIKAKIPGRSSPDIRSKLCDEAVSLFRHKLLSRNLE
;
A
#
# COMPACT_ATOMS: atom_id res chain seq x y z
N MET A 1 -17.81 -0.83 -8.36
CA MET A 1 -18.32 -1.58 -9.55
C MET A 1 -17.30 -1.70 -10.69
N ARG A 2 -16.55 -0.65 -11.05
CA ARG A 2 -15.56 -0.66 -12.17
C ARG A 2 -14.58 -1.84 -12.16
N LYS A 3 -14.08 -2.21 -10.97
CA LYS A 3 -13.09 -3.30 -10.82
C LYS A 3 -13.56 -4.64 -11.40
N ILE A 4 -14.86 -4.95 -11.33
CA ILE A 4 -15.40 -6.23 -11.81
C ILE A 4 -15.25 -6.32 -13.34
N PHE A 5 -15.54 -5.22 -14.06
CA PHE A 5 -15.37 -5.17 -15.51
C PHE A 5 -13.89 -5.23 -15.91
N TYR A 6 -13.01 -4.56 -15.16
CA TYR A 6 -11.57 -4.70 -15.34
C TYR A 6 -11.11 -6.15 -15.17
N LEU A 7 -11.54 -6.83 -14.11
CA LEU A 7 -11.18 -8.23 -13.86
C LEU A 7 -11.72 -9.17 -14.96
N MET A 8 -12.91 -8.86 -15.48
CA MET A 8 -13.47 -9.58 -16.62
C MET A 8 -12.63 -9.37 -17.89
N ALA A 9 -12.27 -8.13 -18.23
CA ALA A 9 -11.39 -7.84 -19.35
C ALA A 9 -10.03 -8.53 -19.20
N LYS A 10 -9.44 -8.47 -18.00
CA LYS A 10 -8.21 -9.19 -17.65
C LYS A 10 -8.33 -10.70 -17.89
N LYS A 11 -9.42 -11.33 -17.45
CA LYS A 11 -9.65 -12.79 -17.61
C LYS A 11 -9.60 -13.22 -19.08
N TYR A 12 -10.02 -12.35 -20.00
CA TYR A 12 -10.05 -12.62 -21.44
C TYR A 12 -8.93 -11.91 -22.20
N SER A 13 -7.92 -11.37 -21.50
CA SER A 13 -6.80 -10.63 -22.10
C SER A 13 -7.26 -9.50 -23.04
N LEU A 14 -8.30 -8.77 -22.63
CA LEU A 14 -8.86 -7.64 -23.38
C LEU A 14 -8.31 -6.32 -22.84
N GLY A 15 -8.35 -5.29 -23.70
CA GLY A 15 -8.18 -3.90 -23.24
C GLY A 15 -9.37 -3.48 -22.37
N PHE A 16 -9.11 -2.66 -21.35
CA PHE A 16 -10.15 -2.10 -20.50
C PHE A 16 -10.02 -0.58 -20.50
N ALA A 17 -11.11 0.10 -20.83
CA ALA A 17 -11.23 1.55 -20.73
C ALA A 17 -12.45 1.92 -19.90
N SER A 18 -12.35 2.98 -19.12
CA SER A 18 -13.49 3.61 -18.44
C SER A 18 -13.69 5.02 -18.99
N LEU A 19 -14.92 5.35 -19.40
CA LEU A 19 -15.34 6.73 -19.60
C LEU A 19 -16.11 7.20 -18.36
N GLN A 20 -15.79 8.38 -17.87
CA GLN A 20 -16.46 9.00 -16.75
C GLN A 20 -17.01 10.37 -17.12
N CYS A 21 -18.31 10.53 -17.02
CA CYS A 21 -18.98 11.78 -17.28
C CYS A 21 -19.06 12.62 -16.00
N ARG A 22 -18.60 13.87 -16.06
CA ARG A 22 -18.62 14.82 -14.96
C ARG A 22 -19.54 15.99 -15.29
N CYS A 23 -20.52 16.27 -14.44
CA CYS A 23 -21.34 17.50 -14.46
C CYS A 23 -21.38 18.10 -13.05
N SER A 24 -21.69 19.40 -12.95
CA SER A 24 -22.05 19.97 -11.64
C SER A 24 -23.36 19.36 -11.14
N VAL A 25 -23.52 19.24 -9.82
CA VAL A 25 -24.74 18.65 -9.24
C VAL A 25 -26.00 19.37 -9.70
N ASP A 26 -25.96 20.70 -9.79
CA ASP A 26 -27.09 21.51 -10.21
C ASP A 26 -27.44 21.27 -11.69
N GLN A 27 -26.45 21.07 -12.56
CA GLN A 27 -26.71 20.64 -13.94
C GLN A 27 -27.30 19.24 -13.99
N CYS A 28 -26.79 18.31 -13.19
CA CYS A 28 -27.34 16.96 -13.15
C CYS A 28 -28.80 16.96 -12.64
N VAL A 29 -29.17 17.85 -11.71
CA VAL A 29 -30.57 18.10 -11.26
C VAL A 29 -31.41 18.68 -12.39
N ALA A 30 -30.91 19.70 -13.09
CA ALA A 30 -31.60 20.31 -14.23
C ALA A 30 -31.87 19.29 -15.35
N PHE A 31 -30.89 18.45 -15.69
CA PHE A 31 -31.06 17.37 -16.67
C PHE A 31 -32.04 16.31 -16.19
N ASN A 32 -32.07 16.01 -14.89
CA ASN A 32 -33.00 15.03 -14.33
C ASN A 32 -34.45 15.51 -14.41
N ALA A 33 -34.71 16.81 -14.24
CA ALA A 33 -36.06 17.40 -14.36
C ALA A 33 -36.66 17.26 -15.77
N LEU A 34 -35.83 17.10 -16.80
CA LEU A 34 -36.26 16.88 -18.18
C LEU A 34 -36.66 15.41 -18.46
N ARG A 35 -36.43 14.50 -17.51
CA ARG A 35 -36.72 13.07 -17.72
C ARG A 35 -38.22 12.79 -17.55
N PRO A 36 -38.78 11.81 -18.28
CA PRO A 36 -40.17 11.38 -18.09
C PRO A 36 -40.49 10.92 -16.65
N SER A 37 -39.50 10.38 -15.95
CA SER A 37 -39.59 9.99 -14.53
C SER A 37 -38.34 10.47 -13.79
N PRO A 38 -38.37 11.71 -13.25
CA PRO A 38 -37.25 12.27 -12.49
C PRO A 38 -36.99 11.49 -11.19
N VAL A 39 -35.73 11.36 -10.82
CA VAL A 39 -35.34 10.89 -9.48
C VAL A 39 -35.42 12.07 -8.49
N PRO A 40 -35.79 11.88 -7.21
CA PRO A 40 -35.81 12.98 -6.24
C PRO A 40 -34.45 13.69 -6.13
N GLU A 41 -34.47 15.02 -6.00
CA GLU A 41 -33.26 15.83 -5.95
C GLU A 41 -32.33 15.45 -4.80
N GLU A 42 -32.88 15.14 -3.62
CA GLU A 42 -32.11 14.68 -2.46
C GLU A 42 -31.25 13.45 -2.78
N ILE A 43 -31.74 12.54 -3.63
CA ILE A 43 -31.03 11.32 -4.03
C ILE A 43 -29.87 11.69 -4.95
N ILE A 44 -30.05 12.64 -5.86
CA ILE A 44 -28.97 13.10 -6.76
C ILE A 44 -27.85 13.75 -5.94
N ARG A 45 -28.20 14.63 -4.99
CA ARG A 45 -27.22 15.27 -4.09
C ARG A 45 -26.51 14.24 -3.21
N LEU A 46 -27.25 13.25 -2.67
CA LEU A 46 -26.68 12.13 -1.92
C LEU A 46 -25.72 11.30 -2.76
N MET A 47 -26.09 10.95 -4.00
CA MET A 47 -25.24 10.20 -4.91
C MET A 47 -23.96 10.96 -5.24
N SER A 48 -24.04 12.28 -5.45
CA SER A 48 -22.86 13.11 -5.67
C SER A 48 -21.89 13.08 -4.48
N SER A 49 -22.39 13.10 -3.24
CA SER A 49 -21.54 13.01 -2.05
C SER A 49 -20.83 11.66 -1.88
N LYS A 50 -21.36 10.60 -2.52
CA LYS A 50 -20.87 9.22 -2.39
C LYS A 50 -20.14 8.72 -3.63
N ILE A 51 -20.00 9.53 -4.67
CA ILE A 51 -19.39 9.09 -5.91
C ILE A 51 -17.89 8.87 -5.69
N GLU A 52 -17.43 7.67 -5.99
CA GLU A 52 -16.00 7.33 -5.97
C GLU A 52 -15.39 7.64 -7.33
N TRP A 53 -14.76 8.80 -7.46
CA TRP A 53 -14.01 9.17 -8.66
C TRP A 53 -12.78 8.25 -8.86
N PRO A 54 -12.30 8.06 -10.11
CA PRO A 54 -11.10 7.28 -10.40
C PRO A 54 -9.90 7.85 -9.65
N ASP A 55 -9.09 6.95 -9.11
CA ASP A 55 -7.82 7.29 -8.49
C ASP A 55 -6.72 6.45 -9.12
N ILE A 56 -6.18 6.95 -10.23
CA ILE A 56 -5.12 6.29 -11.00
C ILE A 56 -3.87 6.06 -10.14
N LYS A 57 -3.62 6.91 -9.13
CA LYS A 57 -2.45 6.80 -8.25
C LYS A 57 -2.58 5.59 -7.32
N SER A 58 -3.74 5.45 -6.67
CA SER A 58 -4.01 4.32 -5.79
C SER A 58 -4.38 3.05 -6.56
N ASN A 59 -4.95 3.19 -7.75
CA ASN A 59 -5.49 2.11 -8.56
C ASN A 59 -4.90 2.13 -9.97
N ARG A 60 -3.73 1.51 -10.16
CA ARG A 60 -3.08 1.39 -11.48
C ARG A 60 -3.97 0.78 -12.56
N TRP A 61 -4.89 -0.10 -12.18
CA TRP A 61 -5.85 -0.72 -13.10
C TRP A 61 -6.88 0.28 -13.67
N GLU A 62 -6.97 1.50 -13.13
CA GLU A 62 -7.77 2.61 -13.67
C GLU A 62 -6.96 3.49 -14.64
N LYS A 63 -5.73 3.11 -15.03
CA LYS A 63 -4.83 3.88 -15.92
C LYS A 63 -5.49 4.36 -17.21
N HIS A 64 -6.40 3.56 -17.76
CA HIS A 64 -7.17 3.88 -18.95
C HIS A 64 -8.55 4.43 -18.56
N THR A 65 -8.56 5.59 -17.90
CA THR A 65 -9.79 6.32 -17.60
C THR A 65 -9.81 7.68 -18.28
N PHE A 66 -10.86 7.96 -19.04
CA PHE A 66 -11.09 9.24 -19.69
C PHE A 66 -12.24 9.96 -18.98
N ILE A 67 -12.01 11.21 -18.56
CA ILE A 67 -13.03 12.03 -17.91
C ILE A 67 -13.58 13.03 -18.93
N VAL A 68 -14.88 12.94 -19.20
CA VAL A 68 -15.62 13.83 -20.09
C VAL A 68 -16.35 14.87 -19.24
N ASP A 69 -16.09 16.15 -19.49
CA ASP A 69 -16.86 17.22 -18.88
C ASP A 69 -18.16 17.45 -19.66
N MET A 70 -19.28 17.09 -19.04
CA MET A 70 -20.62 17.24 -19.58
C MET A 70 -21.28 18.56 -19.16
N SER A 71 -20.52 19.46 -18.54
CA SER A 71 -21.01 20.80 -18.20
C SER A 71 -21.18 21.68 -19.44
N LEU A 72 -20.55 21.28 -20.56
CA LEU A 72 -20.62 21.93 -21.87
C LEU A 72 -21.16 20.92 -22.92
N PRO A 73 -21.75 21.41 -24.03
CA PRO A 73 -22.09 20.54 -25.14
C PRO A 73 -20.87 19.78 -25.67
N LEU A 74 -21.06 18.51 -26.01
CA LEU A 74 -20.02 17.67 -26.61
C LEU A 74 -19.61 18.27 -27.96
N SER A 75 -18.36 18.72 -28.07
CA SER A 75 -17.80 19.17 -29.34
C SER A 75 -17.30 17.99 -30.18
N PHE A 76 -17.14 18.21 -31.48
CA PHE A 76 -16.58 17.20 -32.38
C PHE A 76 -15.15 16.78 -31.95
N GLU A 77 -14.37 17.72 -31.44
CA GLU A 77 -13.01 17.51 -30.94
C GLU A 77 -13.00 16.55 -29.75
N VAL A 78 -13.90 16.74 -28.78
CA VAL A 78 -14.00 15.85 -27.60
C VAL A 78 -14.39 14.43 -28.03
N VAL A 79 -15.34 14.29 -28.96
CA VAL A 79 -15.71 12.98 -29.51
C VAL A 79 -14.52 12.32 -30.21
N LYS A 80 -13.74 13.09 -30.99
CA LYS A 80 -12.53 12.60 -31.64
C LYS A 80 -11.48 12.16 -30.63
N GLU A 81 -11.28 12.90 -29.54
CA GLU A 81 -10.37 12.53 -28.45
C GLU A 81 -10.78 11.22 -27.77
N ILE A 82 -12.08 11.06 -27.49
CA ILE A 82 -12.64 9.82 -26.95
C ILE A 82 -12.36 8.65 -27.90
N MET A 83 -12.61 8.82 -29.20
CA MET A 83 -12.39 7.77 -30.19
C MET A 83 -10.91 7.39 -30.32
N ASN A 84 -10.01 8.39 -30.31
CA ASN A 84 -8.57 8.15 -30.31
C ASN A 84 -8.11 7.41 -29.05
N PHE A 85 -8.63 7.81 -27.88
CA PHE A 85 -8.36 7.14 -26.61
C PHE A 85 -8.81 5.67 -26.65
N LEU A 86 -10.04 5.39 -27.11
CA LEU A 86 -10.54 4.03 -27.24
C LEU A 86 -9.72 3.21 -28.26
N GLY A 87 -9.30 3.82 -29.36
CA GLY A 87 -8.41 3.22 -30.34
C GLY A 87 -7.04 2.88 -29.77
N LEU A 88 -6.47 3.72 -28.91
CA LEU A 88 -5.22 3.43 -28.22
C LEU A 88 -5.38 2.25 -27.26
N VAL A 89 -6.41 2.26 -26.42
CA VAL A 89 -6.64 1.21 -25.41
C VAL A 89 -6.93 -0.15 -26.05
N SER A 90 -7.61 -0.18 -27.20
CA SER A 90 -7.88 -1.44 -27.90
C SER A 90 -6.60 -2.14 -28.39
N THR A 91 -5.54 -1.37 -28.66
CA THR A 91 -4.22 -1.91 -29.01
C THR A 91 -3.35 -2.31 -27.81
N GLN A 92 -3.83 -2.06 -26.59
CA GLN A 92 -3.13 -2.34 -25.33
C GLN A 92 -3.94 -3.34 -24.47
N PRO A 93 -4.09 -4.60 -24.93
CA PRO A 93 -4.75 -5.63 -24.13
C PRO A 93 -3.97 -5.89 -22.84
N TYR A 94 -4.68 -6.38 -21.81
CA TYR A 94 -4.03 -6.77 -20.58
C TYR A 94 -3.00 -7.90 -20.82
N SER A 95 -1.77 -7.69 -20.37
CA SER A 95 -0.69 -8.68 -20.44
C SER A 95 -0.32 -9.17 -19.05
N HIS A 96 -0.08 -10.48 -18.93
CA HIS A 96 0.41 -11.10 -17.69
C HIS A 96 1.83 -10.65 -17.34
N VAL A 97 2.57 -10.05 -18.28
CA VAL A 97 3.90 -9.47 -18.05
C VAL A 97 3.83 -8.31 -17.05
N GLU A 98 2.85 -7.43 -17.18
CA GLU A 98 2.65 -6.29 -16.26
C GLU A 98 2.39 -6.78 -14.82
N GLU A 99 1.73 -7.93 -14.65
CA GLU A 99 1.47 -8.52 -13.32
C GLU A 99 2.72 -9.09 -12.68
N LEU A 100 3.57 -9.76 -13.48
CA LEU A 100 4.84 -10.29 -12.98
C LEU A 100 5.78 -9.17 -12.53
N GLU A 101 5.81 -8.06 -13.28
CA GLU A 101 6.56 -6.87 -12.88
C GLU A 101 5.99 -6.24 -11.60
N GLU A 102 4.66 -6.14 -11.47
CA GLU A 102 4.03 -5.64 -10.23
C GLU A 102 4.27 -6.53 -9.01
N ILE A 103 4.27 -7.85 -9.19
CA ILE A 103 4.61 -8.81 -8.13
C ILE A 103 6.08 -8.63 -7.73
N ALA A 104 7.00 -8.56 -8.70
CA ALA A 104 8.42 -8.38 -8.43
C ALA A 104 8.71 -7.05 -7.71
N HIS A 105 8.08 -5.96 -8.13
CA HIS A 105 8.19 -4.66 -7.44
C HIS A 105 7.66 -4.73 -6.00
N ARG A 106 6.51 -5.39 -5.80
CA ARG A 106 5.94 -5.57 -4.46
C ARG A 106 6.86 -6.39 -3.56
N GLU A 107 7.43 -7.48 -4.06
CA GLU A 107 8.38 -8.31 -3.32
C GLU A 107 9.65 -7.53 -2.95
N ASN A 108 10.16 -6.72 -3.88
CA ASN A 108 11.30 -5.84 -3.61
C ASN A 108 10.99 -4.81 -2.51
N ASP A 109 9.83 -4.13 -2.58
CA ASP A 109 9.42 -3.16 -1.57
C ASP A 109 9.23 -3.81 -0.18
N GLN A 110 8.69 -5.03 -0.15
CA GLN A 110 8.58 -5.82 1.08
C GLN A 110 9.96 -6.15 1.66
N SER A 111 10.90 -6.58 0.81
CA SER A 111 12.28 -6.87 1.21
C SER A 111 12.99 -5.64 1.77
N VAL A 112 12.89 -4.49 1.11
CA VAL A 112 13.49 -3.22 1.56
C VAL A 112 12.91 -2.79 2.92
N ASN A 113 11.60 -2.89 3.09
CA ASN A 113 10.94 -2.55 4.36
C ASN A 113 11.35 -3.50 5.50
N ALA A 114 11.41 -4.81 5.24
CA ALA A 114 11.88 -5.78 6.20
C ALA A 114 13.34 -5.52 6.62
N ASN A 115 14.22 -5.21 5.66
CA ASN A 115 15.62 -4.85 5.96
C ASN A 115 15.70 -3.59 6.84
N SER A 116 14.90 -2.56 6.57
CA SER A 116 14.84 -1.35 7.40
C SER A 116 14.47 -1.65 8.85
N ILE A 117 13.50 -2.55 9.08
CA ILE A 117 13.06 -2.95 10.43
C ILE A 117 14.12 -3.79 11.13
N ILE A 118 14.73 -4.74 10.43
CA ILE A 118 15.83 -5.55 10.99
C ILE A 118 16.97 -4.66 11.47
N HIS A 119 17.35 -3.66 10.67
CA HIS A 119 18.37 -2.69 11.07
C HIS A 119 17.95 -1.87 12.29
N ALA A 120 16.69 -1.44 12.37
CA ALA A 120 16.18 -0.70 13.53
C ALA A 120 16.22 -1.56 14.81
N VAL A 121 15.78 -2.82 14.73
CA VAL A 121 15.80 -3.77 15.86
C VAL A 121 17.22 -4.09 16.30
N ASP A 122 18.14 -4.37 15.36
CA ASP A 122 19.55 -4.64 15.69
C ASP A 122 20.21 -3.43 16.38
N ASN A 123 19.90 -2.20 15.94
CA ASN A 123 20.39 -0.99 16.60
C ASN A 123 19.88 -0.85 18.05
N HIS A 124 18.60 -1.15 18.31
CA HIS A 124 18.05 -1.11 19.67
C HIS A 124 18.67 -2.20 20.56
N LEU A 125 18.85 -3.41 20.02
CA LEU A 125 19.52 -4.50 20.73
C LEU A 125 20.99 -4.17 21.04
N ARG A 126 21.72 -3.54 20.12
CA ARG A 126 23.08 -3.04 20.38
C ARG A 126 23.12 -2.00 21.49
N GLY A 127 22.13 -1.11 21.53
CA GLY A 127 21.94 -0.15 22.62
C GLY A 127 21.76 -0.85 23.97
N ALA A 128 20.82 -1.79 24.05
CA ALA A 128 20.56 -2.56 25.28
C ALA A 128 21.77 -3.39 25.74
N VAL A 129 22.50 -4.02 24.81
CA VAL A 129 23.77 -4.70 25.11
C VAL A 129 24.80 -3.71 25.64
N GLY A 130 24.92 -2.53 25.01
CA GLY A 130 25.85 -1.48 25.44
C GLY A 130 25.56 -0.98 26.85
N GLU A 131 24.30 -0.67 27.16
CA GLU A 131 23.85 -0.28 28.51
C GLU A 131 24.20 -1.33 29.55
N PHE A 132 23.89 -2.61 29.27
CA PHE A 132 24.19 -3.70 30.17
C PHE A 132 25.69 -3.95 30.35
N MET A 133 26.47 -3.82 29.28
CA MET A 133 27.91 -3.93 29.39
C MET A 133 28.51 -2.78 30.20
N LEU A 134 27.99 -1.55 30.07
CA LEU A 134 28.50 -0.39 30.81
C LEU A 134 28.37 -0.52 32.33
N SER A 135 27.38 -1.25 32.84
CA SER A 135 27.19 -1.48 34.27
C SER A 135 28.19 -2.47 34.89
N HIS A 136 29.13 -3.00 34.10
CA HIS A 136 30.10 -4.01 34.52
C HIS A 136 31.56 -3.60 34.27
N ASP A 137 32.48 -4.23 35.01
CA ASP A 137 33.91 -3.97 34.89
C ASP A 137 34.52 -4.61 33.61
N ASN A 138 35.78 -4.30 33.34
CA ASN A 138 36.46 -4.79 32.14
C ASN A 138 36.74 -6.31 32.18
N ALA A 139 36.88 -6.90 33.37
CA ALA A 139 37.10 -8.35 33.52
C ALA A 139 35.82 -9.13 33.16
N TRP A 140 34.68 -8.67 33.65
CA TRP A 140 33.37 -9.20 33.35
C TRP A 140 33.03 -9.02 31.87
N LYS A 141 33.29 -7.84 31.29
CA LYS A 141 33.09 -7.57 29.85
C LYS A 141 33.85 -8.56 28.97
N LYS A 142 35.10 -8.86 29.31
CA LYS A 142 35.91 -9.85 28.57
C LYS A 142 35.32 -11.26 28.66
N ARG A 143 34.77 -11.63 29.82
CA ARG A 143 34.19 -12.95 30.07
C ARG A 143 32.85 -13.17 29.39
N HIS A 144 32.02 -12.12 29.28
CA HIS A 144 30.62 -12.24 28.84
C HIS A 144 30.31 -11.61 27.47
N SER A 145 31.26 -10.97 26.80
CA SER A 145 31.06 -10.37 25.48
C SER A 145 30.54 -11.34 24.43
N ALA A 146 31.07 -12.56 24.38
CA ALA A 146 30.63 -13.60 23.45
C ALA A 146 29.18 -14.04 23.75
N LEU A 147 28.83 -14.18 25.03
CA LEU A 147 27.48 -14.52 25.45
C LEU A 147 26.48 -13.42 25.06
N MET A 148 26.84 -12.14 25.26
CA MET A 148 26.01 -11.00 24.87
C MET A 148 25.77 -10.95 23.35
N GLN A 149 26.80 -11.22 22.54
CA GLN A 149 26.63 -11.27 21.08
C GLN A 149 25.76 -12.45 20.62
N ASN A 150 25.88 -13.60 21.28
CA ASN A 150 25.05 -14.77 20.99
C ASN A 150 23.58 -14.50 21.34
N LEU A 151 23.32 -13.97 22.55
CA LEU A 151 21.96 -13.62 22.99
C LEU A 151 21.31 -12.57 22.10
N LYS A 152 22.06 -11.56 21.68
CA LYS A 152 21.62 -10.56 20.70
C LYS A 152 21.23 -11.22 19.37
N SER A 153 22.08 -12.12 18.87
CA SER A 153 21.86 -12.81 17.59
C SER A 153 20.65 -13.75 17.64
N GLU A 154 20.48 -14.51 18.72
CA GLU A 154 19.29 -15.35 18.96
C GLU A 154 18.01 -14.50 18.99
N THR A 155 18.02 -13.41 19.76
CA THR A 155 16.87 -12.50 19.86
C THR A 155 16.53 -11.87 18.51
N LEU A 156 17.55 -11.46 17.74
CA LEU A 156 17.33 -10.89 16.41
C LEU A 156 16.75 -11.91 15.43
N MET A 157 17.18 -13.18 15.46
CA MET A 157 16.61 -14.24 14.63
C MET A 157 15.15 -14.52 14.98
N GLU A 158 14.81 -14.56 16.27
CA GLU A 158 13.43 -14.76 16.73
C GLU A 158 12.50 -13.60 16.32
N ILE A 159 12.98 -12.36 16.39
CA ILE A 159 12.21 -11.19 15.94
C ILE A 159 12.11 -11.17 14.41
N LYS A 160 13.16 -11.55 13.67
CA LYS A 160 13.14 -11.64 12.21
C LYS A 160 12.06 -12.59 11.71
N ALA A 161 11.81 -13.70 12.41
CA ALA A 161 10.73 -14.64 12.08
C ALA A 161 9.32 -14.06 12.30
N LYS A 162 9.18 -12.99 13.10
CA LYS A 162 7.91 -12.34 13.43
C LYS A 162 7.59 -11.12 12.57
N ILE A 163 8.50 -10.68 11.68
CA ILE A 163 8.29 -9.48 10.86
C ILE A 163 7.18 -9.76 9.82
N PRO A 164 6.03 -9.07 9.89
CA PRO A 164 4.99 -9.21 8.88
C PRO A 164 5.44 -8.56 7.56
N GLY A 165 5.00 -9.10 6.42
CA GLY A 165 5.30 -8.54 5.09
C GLY A 165 4.71 -7.15 4.81
N ARG A 166 3.87 -6.61 5.70
CA ARG A 166 3.41 -5.21 5.67
C ARG A 166 3.76 -4.54 6.99
N SER A 167 4.43 -3.39 6.92
CA SER A 167 4.89 -2.69 8.12
C SER A 167 4.35 -1.27 8.19
N SER A 168 3.72 -0.96 9.32
CA SER A 168 3.34 0.38 9.76
C SER A 168 4.43 0.92 10.71
N PRO A 169 4.62 2.25 10.83
CA PRO A 169 5.53 2.85 11.82
C PRO A 169 5.29 2.35 13.25
N ASP A 170 4.03 2.06 13.58
CA ASP A 170 3.61 1.52 14.88
C ASP A 170 4.13 0.10 15.13
N ILE A 171 4.22 -0.73 14.08
CA ILE A 171 4.75 -2.10 14.16
C ILE A 171 6.26 -2.06 14.43
N ARG A 172 6.99 -1.11 13.83
CA ARG A 172 8.43 -0.97 14.04
C ARG A 172 8.75 -0.69 15.51
N SER A 173 8.03 0.24 16.16
CA SER A 173 8.27 0.55 17.58
C SER A 173 8.00 -0.67 18.47
N LYS A 174 6.85 -1.32 18.26
CA LYS A 174 6.45 -2.52 19.02
C LYS A 174 7.48 -3.65 18.92
N LEU A 175 8.00 -3.91 17.71
CA LEU A 175 9.02 -4.94 17.50
C LEU A 175 10.35 -4.59 18.16
N CYS A 176 10.75 -3.31 18.17
CA CYS A 176 11.93 -2.87 18.91
C CYS A 176 11.76 -3.09 20.42
N ASP A 177 10.62 -2.70 20.98
CA ASP A 177 10.33 -2.86 22.41
C ASP A 177 10.25 -4.35 22.81
N GLU A 178 9.60 -5.17 21.98
CA GLU A 178 9.53 -6.62 22.16
C GLU A 178 10.94 -7.25 22.11
N ALA A 179 11.80 -6.83 21.17
CA ALA A 179 13.16 -7.33 21.07
C ALA A 179 13.98 -7.05 22.33
N VAL A 180 13.90 -5.83 22.86
CA VAL A 180 14.63 -5.45 24.09
C VAL A 180 14.07 -6.21 25.30
N SER A 181 12.74 -6.36 25.40
CA SER A 181 12.10 -7.12 26.48
C SER A 181 12.53 -8.60 26.45
N LEU A 182 12.50 -9.22 25.27
CA LEU A 182 12.92 -10.60 25.06
C LEU A 182 14.40 -10.81 25.38
N PHE A 183 15.25 -9.87 24.97
CA PHE A 183 16.68 -9.87 25.31
C PHE A 183 16.89 -9.83 26.83
N ARG A 184 16.21 -8.90 27.53
CA ARG A 184 16.31 -8.78 29.00
C ARG A 184 15.81 -10.03 29.72
N HIS A 185 14.71 -10.62 29.26
CA HIS A 185 14.18 -11.86 29.83
C HIS A 185 15.18 -13.03 29.67
N LYS A 186 15.77 -13.18 28.48
CA LYS A 186 16.81 -14.20 28.23
C LYS A 186 18.08 -13.95 29.04
N LEU A 187 18.36 -12.69 29.38
CA LEU A 187 19.50 -12.33 30.22
C LEU A 187 19.26 -12.74 31.68
N LEU A 188 18.05 -12.47 32.21
CA LEU A 188 17.64 -12.89 33.55
C LEU A 188 17.60 -14.41 33.69
N SER A 189 17.12 -15.15 32.68
CA SER A 189 17.07 -16.62 32.74
C SER A 189 18.43 -17.31 32.72
N ARG A 190 19.51 -16.58 32.41
CA ARG A 190 20.89 -17.08 32.41
C ARG A 190 21.58 -16.90 33.78
N ASN A 191 20.91 -16.31 34.78
CA ASN A 191 21.43 -16.04 36.13
C ASN A 191 22.84 -15.42 36.11
N LEU A 192 23.00 -14.37 35.30
CA LEU A 192 24.23 -13.59 35.22
C LEU A 192 24.18 -12.48 36.29
N GLU A 193 24.23 -12.88 37.57
CA GLU A 193 24.61 -12.00 38.68
C GLU A 193 26.12 -12.09 38.94
#